data_AF-A0A966EDI7-F1
#
_entry.id   AF-A0A966EDI7-F1
#
_cell.length_a   1.000
_cell.length_b   1.000
_cell.length_c   1.000
_cell.angle_alpha   90.00
_cell.angle_beta   90.00
_cell.angle_gamma   90.00
#
_symmetry.space_group_name_H-M   'P 1'
#
loop_
_entity.id
_entity.type
_entity.pdbx_description
1 polymer ?
#
loop_
_entity_poly.entity_id
_entity_poly.type
_entity_poly.pdbx_seq_one_letter_code
_entity_poly.pdbx_strand_id
1 'polypeptide(L)' 'MTFSPASLLDRLGELETSTNKPERYVIALSGGLDSTVLAAALALTREVHGKALLAVHVDHQLHPE' A
#
# COMPACT_ATOMS: atom_id res chain seq x y z
N MET A 1 -4.44 11.02 -15.08
CA MET A 1 -3.26 10.26 -14.64
C MET A 1 -3.72 8.82 -14.43
N THR A 2 -2.99 7.85 -14.99
CA THR A 2 -3.33 6.42 -14.87
C THR A 2 -2.51 5.81 -13.74
N PHE A 3 -3.14 5.07 -12.82
CA PHE A 3 -2.44 4.39 -11.76
C PHE A 3 -1.54 3.27 -12.33
N SER A 4 -0.31 3.19 -11.85
CA SER A 4 0.66 2.15 -12.20
C SER A 4 1.60 1.85 -11.03
N PRO A 5 2.29 0.70 -11.02
CA PRO A 5 3.33 0.41 -10.02
C PRO A 5 4.46 1.45 -10.02
N ALA A 6 4.82 2.01 -11.18
CA ALA A 6 5.83 3.06 -11.28
C ALA A 6 5.38 4.35 -10.60
N SER A 7 4.15 4.83 -10.90
CA SER A 7 3.62 6.02 -10.25
C SER A 7 3.45 5.86 -8.73
N LEU A 8 3.24 4.63 -8.25
CA LEU A 8 3.24 4.34 -6.82
C LEU A 8 4.64 4.50 -6.21
N LEU A 9 5.67 3.91 -6.82
CA LEU A 9 7.05 4.02 -6.36
C LEU A 9 7.54 5.47 -6.32
N ASP A 10 7.24 6.25 -7.36
CA ASP A 10 7.55 7.68 -7.40
C ASP A 10 6.89 8.39 -6.22
N ARG A 11 5.61 8.13 -5.98
CA ARG A 11 4.86 8.75 -4.88
C ARG A 11 5.39 8.34 -3.51
N LEU A 12 5.77 7.07 -3.32
CA LEU A 12 6.41 6.62 -2.09
C LEU A 12 7.75 7.31 -1.87
N GLY A 13 8.56 7.45 -2.93
CA GLY A 13 9.83 8.17 -2.88
C GLY A 13 9.68 9.65 -2.51
N GLU A 14 8.61 10.31 -2.98
CA GLU A 14 8.29 11.70 -2.59
C GLU A 14 7.87 11.83 -1.12
N LEU A 15 7.22 10.81 -0.57
CA LEU A 15 6.75 10.78 0.83
C LEU A 15 7.86 10.39 1.80
N GLU A 16 8.84 9.59 1.35
CA GLU A 16 10.00 9.20 2.14
C GLU A 16 11.06 10.31 2.15
N THR A 17 11.34 10.85 3.33
CA THR A 17 12.46 11.77 3.53
C THR A 17 13.63 11.06 4.21
N SER A 18 14.80 11.70 4.25
CA SER A 18 15.97 11.18 4.96
C SER A 18 15.72 10.94 6.46
N THR A 19 14.73 11.62 7.05
CA THR A 19 14.38 11.52 8.47
C THR A 19 13.10 10.71 8.73
N ASN A 20 12.36 10.32 7.68
CA ASN A 20 11.09 9.64 7.79
C ASN A 20 11.02 8.43 6.85
N LYS A 21 12.01 7.55 6.95
CA LYS A 21 12.05 6.33 6.16
C LYS A 21 11.36 5.19 6.92
N PRO A 22 10.20 4.70 6.48
CA PRO A 22 9.47 3.68 7.23
C PRO A 22 10.19 2.34 7.17
N GLU A 23 10.09 1.55 8.24
CA GLU A 23 10.54 0.15 8.24
C GLU A 23 9.55 -0.77 7.51
N ARG A 24 8.28 -0.37 7.45
CA ARG A 24 7.18 -1.12 6.81
C ARG A 24 6.08 -0.18 6.34
N TYR A 25 5.30 -0.62 5.36
CA TYR A 25 4.02 0.00 5.02
C TYR A 25 2.87 -0.76 5.70
N VAL A 26 1.91 0.01 6.21
CA VAL A 26 0.67 -0.53 6.79
C VAL A 26 -0.48 0.07 6.00
N ILE A 27 -1.38 -0.79 5.51
CA ILE A 27 -2.56 -0.37 4.75
C ILE A 27 -3.83 -0.91 5.38
N ALA A 28 -4.91 -0.13 5.30
CA ALA A 28 -6.26 -0.62 5.56
C ALA A 28 -6.78 -1.33 4.30
N LEU A 29 -7.14 -2.60 4.44
CA LEU A 29 -7.68 -3.43 3.37
C LEU A 29 -9.18 -3.57 3.56
N SER A 30 -9.97 -2.71 2.90
CA SER A 30 -11.43 -2.74 2.99
C SER A 30 -12.08 -3.79 2.08
N GLY A 31 -11.34 -4.32 1.11
CA GLY A 31 -11.86 -5.20 0.07
C GLY A 31 -12.34 -4.46 -1.19
N GLY A 32 -12.48 -3.12 -1.12
CA GLY A 32 -12.76 -2.29 -2.28
C GLY A 32 -11.59 -2.25 -3.27
N LEU A 33 -11.90 -1.92 -4.54
CA LEU A 33 -10.96 -1.90 -5.66
C LEU A 33 -9.65 -1.18 -5.32
N ASP A 34 -9.75 0.04 -4.78
CA ASP A 34 -8.58 0.87 -4.49
C ASP A 34 -7.64 0.22 -3.49
N SER A 35 -8.17 -0.31 -2.40
CA SER A 35 -7.38 -0.98 -1.35
C SER A 35 -6.72 -2.26 -1.86
N THR A 36 -7.42 -3.02 -2.69
CA THR A 36 -6.93 -4.28 -3.27
C THR A 36 -5.87 -4.03 -4.34
N VAL A 37 -6.08 -3.04 -5.21
CA VAL A 37 -5.09 -2.63 -6.23
C VAL A 37 -3.84 -2.06 -5.57
N LEU A 38 -3.99 -1.23 -4.53
CA LEU A 38 -2.85 -0.72 -3.75
C LEU A 38 -2.07 -1.86 -3.09
N ALA A 39 -2.76 -2.81 -2.45
CA ALA A 39 -2.13 -3.98 -1.84
C ALA A 39 -1.34 -4.80 -2.86
N ALA A 40 -1.93 -5.06 -4.03
CA ALA A 40 -1.27 -5.78 -5.12
C ALA A 40 -0.04 -5.01 -5.65
N ALA A 41 -0.15 -3.70 -5.86
CA ALA A 41 0.94 -2.87 -6.35
C ALA A 41 2.11 -2.79 -5.35
N LEU A 42 1.83 -2.65 -4.05
CA LEU A 42 2.85 -2.72 -2.99
C LEU A 42 3.48 -4.09 -2.87
N ALA A 43 2.73 -5.18 -3.10
CA ALA A 43 3.31 -6.52 -3.14
C ALA A 43 4.23 -6.72 -4.36
N LEU A 44 3.81 -6.28 -5.55
CA LEU A 44 4.58 -6.39 -6.80
C LEU A 44 5.88 -5.59 -6.79
N THR A 45 5.90 -4.46 -6.07
CA THR A 45 7.05 -3.56 -6.01
C THR A 45 7.94 -3.79 -4.78
N ARG A 46 7.68 -4.85 -4.01
CA ARG A 46 8.37 -5.14 -2.74
C ARG A 46 9.87 -5.21 -2.86
N GLU A 47 10.39 -5.87 -3.89
CA GLU A 47 11.83 -5.99 -4.12
C GLU A 47 12.49 -4.64 -4.47
N VAL A 48 11.71 -3.68 -4.96
CA VAL A 48 12.20 -2.35 -5.34
C VAL A 48 12.24 -1.42 -4.12
N HIS A 49 11.14 -1.31 -3.37
CA HIS A 49 11.10 -0.41 -2.21
C HIS A 49 11.68 -1.06 -0.93
N GLY A 50 11.83 -2.39 -0.91
CA GLY A 50 12.49 -3.13 0.18
C GLY A 50 11.79 -3.07 1.52
N LYS A 51 10.48 -2.76 1.55
CA LYS A 51 9.70 -2.58 2.79
C LYS A 51 8.78 -3.77 3.02
N ALA A 52 8.67 -4.19 4.27
CA ALA A 52 7.62 -5.12 4.66
C ALA A 52 6.24 -4.45 4.46
N LEU A 53 5.23 -5.26 4.13
CA LEU A 53 3.85 -4.81 3.94
C LEU A 53 2.94 -5.54 4.94
N LEU A 54 2.16 -4.78 5.69
CA LEU A 54 1.09 -5.26 6.55
C LEU A 54 -0.25 -4.74 6.04
N ALA A 55 -1.11 -5.64 5.58
CA ALA A 55 -2.49 -5.30 5.22
C ALA A 55 -3.41 -5.65 6.40
N VAL A 56 -4.20 -4.68 6.86
CA VAL A 56 -5.11 -4.84 7.99
C VAL A 56 -6.53 -4.79 7.47
N HIS A 57 -7.23 -5.91 7.56
CA HIS A 57 -8.68 -5.98 7.35
C HIS A 57 -9.37 -5.97 8.72
N VAL A 58 -10.39 -5.13 8.88
CA VAL A 58 -11.19 -5.06 10.10
C VAL A 58 -12.60 -5.51 9.73
N ASP A 59 -12.95 -6.72 10.16
CA ASP A 59 -14.35 -7.14 10.16
C ASP A 59 -15.07 -6.42 11.32
N HIS A 60 -15.76 -5.35 10.97
CA HIS A 60 -16.51 -4.53 11.92
C HIS A 60 -17.98 -4.96 12.05
N GLN A 61 -18.42 -6.01 11.35
CA GLN A 61 -19.81 -6.52 11.36
C GLN A 61 -20.90 -5.49 11.00
N LEU A 62 -20.55 -4.41 10.28
CA LEU A 62 -21.52 -3.40 9.80
C LEU A 62 -21.80 -3.51 8.29
N HIS A 63 -21.02 -4.30 7.57
CA HIS A 63 -21.27 -4.61 6.17
C HIS A 63 -21.84 -6.03 6.06
N PRO A 64 -22.83 -6.26 5.19
CA PRO A 64 -23.29 -7.62 4.90
C PRO A 64 -22.16 -8.43 4.25
N GLU A 65 -22.12 -9.74 4.56
CA GLU A 65 -21.21 -10.70 3.91
C GLU A 65 -21.39 -10.75 2.39
#